data_AF-A0A7V5RHI3-F1
#
_entry.id   AF-A0A7V5RHI3-F1
#
_cell.length_a   1.000
_cell.length_b   1.000
_cell.length_c   1.000
_cell.angle_alpha   90.00
_cell.angle_beta   90.00
_cell.angle_gamma   90.00
#
_symmetry.space_group_name_H-M   'P 1'
#
loop_
_entity.id
_entity.type
_entity.pdbx_description
1 polymer ?
#
loop_
_entity_poly.entity_id
_entity_poly.type
_entity_poly.pdbx_seq_one_letter_code
_entity_poly.pdbx_strand_id
1 'polypeptide(L)'
;MSSQSRVFFLQTPMHVLRTGTVPAELNALLHTINTLILIDSELNSHQLHDTLSAYPNLRVLCISTASQSTFNRWMDTDFTRLANSTNKISDLLSIGNRLLLHTPDDTRVTMSIKRRKGIADTGVINGHGNFCSLPAGEVRIRPEPGSVEGRITVQLVPGNGKKPEAAQLIVSKGLVKQIRGNSATAENLRKALRNRSGQGRSVVEFSFGTNFDAEFGKSSIEDVKVQGSATVAIGSYDNKNSALTVHAKAIMLSPTLSIDGRTVLQNGMLTLP
;
A
#
# COMPACT_ATOMS: atom_id res chain seq x y z
N MET A 1 12.89 -30.04 -23.50
CA MET A 1 11.92 -29.43 -24.44
C MET A 1 11.94 -27.94 -24.19
N SER A 2 12.30 -27.10 -25.17
CA SER A 2 12.21 -25.65 -24.98
C SER A 2 10.73 -25.28 -24.85
N SER A 3 10.33 -24.69 -23.74
CA SER A 3 8.99 -24.14 -23.61
C SER A 3 8.88 -22.96 -24.57
N GLN A 4 8.15 -23.12 -25.68
CA GLN A 4 7.82 -21.98 -26.54
C GLN A 4 6.89 -21.05 -25.78
N SER A 5 7.38 -19.86 -25.40
CA SER A 5 6.57 -18.81 -24.82
C SER A 5 5.75 -18.13 -25.92
N ARG A 6 4.43 -18.02 -25.74
CA ARG A 6 3.55 -17.21 -26.59
C ARG A 6 3.24 -15.90 -25.86
N VAL A 7 3.45 -14.78 -26.54
CA VAL A 7 3.20 -13.44 -26.01
C VAL A 7 2.11 -12.78 -26.84
N PHE A 8 1.14 -12.18 -26.18
CA PHE A 8 0.05 -11.43 -26.80
C PHE A 8 -0.01 -10.03 -26.19
N PHE A 9 -0.38 -9.05 -27.00
CA PHE A 9 -0.66 -7.70 -26.53
C PHE A 9 -2.15 -7.44 -26.64
N LEU A 10 -2.75 -7.02 -25.54
CA LEU A 10 -4.16 -6.65 -25.46
C LEU A 10 -4.26 -5.24 -24.91
N GLN A 11 -4.89 -4.34 -25.65
CA GLN A 11 -5.23 -3.00 -25.19
C GLN A 11 -6.74 -2.95 -24.92
N THR A 12 -7.11 -2.49 -23.73
CA THR A 12 -8.52 -2.33 -23.33
C THR A 12 -8.79 -0.89 -22.88
N PRO A 13 -10.04 -0.40 -22.98
CA PRO A 13 -10.43 0.85 -22.36
C PRO A 13 -10.18 0.84 -20.84
N MET A 14 -9.83 2.01 -20.28
CA MET A 14 -9.45 2.16 -18.86
C MET A 14 -10.50 1.67 -17.85
N HIS A 15 -11.79 1.78 -18.18
CA HIS A 15 -12.86 1.39 -17.26
C HIS A 15 -12.94 -0.12 -17.03
N VAL A 16 -12.42 -0.94 -17.95
CA VAL A 16 -12.54 -2.41 -17.92
C VAL A 16 -11.91 -3.04 -16.68
N LEU A 17 -10.79 -2.51 -16.20
CA LEU A 17 -10.07 -3.05 -15.04
C LEU A 17 -10.33 -2.26 -13.74
N ARG A 18 -10.89 -1.05 -13.84
CA ARG A 18 -11.10 -0.15 -12.69
C ARG A 18 -12.39 -0.41 -11.91
N THR A 19 -13.38 -1.06 -12.52
CA THR A 19 -14.67 -1.33 -11.86
C THR A 19 -14.63 -2.53 -10.91
N GLY A 20 -13.48 -3.19 -10.75
CA GLY A 20 -13.36 -4.41 -9.93
C GLY A 20 -14.10 -5.62 -10.51
N THR A 21 -14.59 -5.51 -11.75
CA THR A 21 -15.27 -6.59 -12.47
C THR A 21 -14.51 -6.87 -13.76
N VAL A 22 -14.06 -8.11 -13.95
CA VAL A 22 -13.43 -8.53 -15.20
C VAL A 22 -14.53 -8.86 -16.22
N PRO A 23 -14.57 -8.24 -17.42
CA PRO A 23 -15.53 -8.60 -18.46
C PRO A 23 -15.42 -10.07 -18.88
N ALA A 24 -16.51 -10.65 -19.38
CA ALA A 24 -16.59 -12.08 -19.69
C ALA A 24 -15.49 -12.54 -20.67
N GLU A 25 -15.21 -11.72 -21.69
CA GLU A 25 -14.21 -12.00 -22.72
C GLU A 25 -12.79 -12.01 -22.12
N LEU A 26 -12.48 -11.05 -21.24
CA LEU A 26 -11.20 -11.00 -20.54
C LEU A 26 -11.08 -12.15 -19.53
N ASN A 27 -12.16 -12.48 -18.83
CA ASN A 27 -12.20 -13.59 -17.88
C ASN A 27 -11.83 -14.93 -18.55
N ALA A 28 -12.34 -15.20 -19.76
CA ALA A 28 -11.95 -16.38 -20.52
C ALA A 28 -10.45 -16.40 -20.84
N LEU A 29 -9.89 -15.27 -21.27
CA LEU A 29 -8.45 -15.13 -21.54
C LEU A 29 -7.60 -15.35 -20.28
N LEU A 30 -7.98 -14.77 -19.14
CA LEU A 30 -7.23 -14.90 -17.88
C LEU A 30 -7.11 -16.34 -17.38
N HIS A 31 -8.03 -17.24 -17.77
CA HIS A 31 -7.94 -18.67 -17.48
C HIS A 31 -6.96 -19.43 -18.40
N THR A 32 -6.54 -18.84 -19.53
CA THR A 32 -5.67 -19.49 -20.51
C THR A 32 -4.21 -19.08 -20.44
N ILE A 33 -3.91 -18.01 -19.70
CA ILE A 33 -2.56 -17.45 -19.57
C ILE A 33 -1.99 -17.70 -18.17
N ASN A 34 -0.67 -17.68 -18.05
CA ASN A 34 0.04 -17.86 -16.77
C ASN A 34 0.72 -16.58 -16.27
N THR A 35 0.85 -15.56 -17.12
CA THR A 35 1.49 -14.29 -16.81
C THR A 35 0.69 -13.15 -17.41
N LEU A 36 0.40 -12.13 -16.62
CA LEU A 36 -0.23 -10.88 -17.03
C LEU A 36 0.67 -9.72 -16.62
N ILE A 37 1.09 -8.91 -17.60
CA ILE A 37 1.79 -7.65 -17.35
C ILE A 37 0.79 -6.52 -17.65
N LEU A 38 0.51 -5.71 -16.64
CA LEU A 38 -0.38 -4.55 -16.74
C LEU A 38 0.45 -3.28 -16.66
N ILE A 39 0.39 -2.45 -17.70
CA ILE A 39 1.08 -1.16 -17.73
C ILE A 39 0.01 -0.07 -17.81
N ASP A 40 -0.10 0.74 -16.76
CA ASP A 40 -1.04 1.86 -16.74
C ASP A 40 -0.65 2.94 -15.71
N SER A 41 -0.95 4.20 -16.02
CA SER A 41 -0.51 5.36 -15.26
C SER A 41 -1.26 5.58 -13.94
N GLU A 42 -2.46 5.00 -13.77
CA GLU A 42 -3.26 5.18 -12.56
C GLU A 42 -3.73 3.83 -11.99
N LEU A 43 -2.87 2.80 -12.08
CA LEU A 43 -3.16 1.48 -11.52
C LEU A 43 -3.37 1.56 -10.01
N ASN A 44 -4.56 1.18 -9.57
CA ASN A 44 -4.79 0.79 -8.18
C ASN A 44 -4.41 -0.69 -8.01
N SER A 45 -3.12 -0.96 -7.85
CA SER A 45 -2.60 -2.33 -7.71
C SER A 45 -3.23 -3.09 -6.55
N HIS A 46 -3.65 -2.39 -5.48
CA HIS A 46 -4.29 -3.01 -4.32
C HIS A 46 -5.67 -3.57 -4.67
N GLN A 47 -6.48 -2.82 -5.43
CA GLN A 47 -7.80 -3.28 -5.89
C GLN A 47 -7.67 -4.41 -6.94
N LEU A 48 -6.67 -4.30 -7.81
CA LEU A 48 -6.39 -5.34 -8.82
C LEU A 48 -5.91 -6.64 -8.18
N HIS A 49 -5.10 -6.57 -7.13
CA HIS A 49 -4.68 -7.74 -6.36
C HIS A 49 -5.89 -8.52 -5.85
N ASP A 50 -6.87 -7.84 -5.24
CA ASP A 50 -8.08 -8.51 -4.74
C ASP A 50 -8.89 -9.14 -5.88
N THR A 51 -9.04 -8.42 -7.00
CA THR A 51 -9.81 -8.90 -8.17
C THR A 51 -9.13 -10.10 -8.85
N LEU A 52 -7.81 -10.04 -9.02
CA LEU A 52 -7.02 -11.05 -9.74
C LEU A 52 -6.63 -12.24 -8.86
N SER A 53 -6.80 -12.14 -7.54
CA SER A 53 -6.64 -13.28 -6.62
C SER A 53 -7.58 -14.45 -6.92
N ALA A 54 -8.65 -14.21 -7.69
CA ALA A 54 -9.57 -15.25 -8.19
C ALA A 54 -8.92 -16.20 -9.22
N TYR A 55 -7.74 -15.87 -9.76
CA TYR A 55 -7.03 -16.66 -10.77
C TYR A 55 -5.73 -17.23 -10.17
N PRO A 56 -5.77 -18.35 -9.44
CA PRO A 56 -4.65 -18.83 -8.63
C PRO A 56 -3.41 -19.24 -9.44
N ASN A 57 -3.55 -19.48 -10.74
CA ASN A 57 -2.45 -19.82 -11.64
C ASN A 57 -1.82 -18.59 -12.30
N LEU A 58 -2.47 -17.44 -12.21
CA LEU A 58 -2.06 -16.22 -12.89
C LEU A 58 -0.98 -15.49 -12.08
N ARG A 59 0.11 -15.14 -12.73
CA ARG A 59 1.16 -14.29 -12.16
C ARG A 59 1.00 -12.89 -12.73
N VAL A 60 0.95 -11.88 -11.86
CA VAL A 60 0.58 -10.52 -12.26
C VAL A 60 1.71 -9.56 -11.91
N LEU A 61 2.15 -8.80 -12.90
CA LEU A 61 3.06 -7.67 -12.73
C LEU A 61 2.35 -6.38 -13.16
N CYS A 62 2.06 -5.51 -12.21
CA CYS A 62 1.57 -4.17 -12.46
C CYS A 62 2.75 -3.19 -12.53
N ILE A 63 2.83 -2.40 -13.58
CA ILE A 63 3.88 -1.39 -13.78
C ILE A 63 3.20 -0.03 -13.96
N SER A 64 3.45 0.87 -13.03
CA SER A 64 3.01 2.26 -13.15
C SER A 64 3.93 3.04 -14.08
N THR A 65 3.37 3.99 -14.83
CA THR A 65 4.19 4.87 -15.69
C THR A 65 5.09 5.78 -14.84
N ALA A 66 6.35 5.91 -15.23
CA ALA A 66 7.32 6.79 -14.58
C ALA A 66 8.26 7.42 -15.62
N SER A 67 9.06 8.40 -15.18
CA SER A 67 10.19 8.86 -16.00
C SER A 67 11.17 7.72 -16.24
N GLN A 68 11.95 7.80 -17.32
CA GLN A 68 12.97 6.79 -17.63
C GLN A 68 13.97 6.60 -16.48
N SER A 69 14.41 7.69 -15.84
CA SER A 69 15.33 7.62 -14.70
C SER A 69 14.74 6.90 -13.50
N THR A 70 13.47 7.18 -13.17
CA THR A 70 12.76 6.51 -12.08
C THR A 70 12.53 5.03 -12.40
N PHE A 71 12.11 4.72 -13.64
CA PHE A 71 11.91 3.33 -14.06
C PHE A 71 13.21 2.51 -14.01
N ASN A 72 14.33 3.06 -14.50
CA ASN A 72 15.63 2.39 -14.43
C ASN A 72 16.02 2.11 -12.97
N ARG A 73 15.86 3.09 -12.07
CA ARG A 73 16.12 2.91 -10.63
C ARG A 73 15.26 1.80 -10.01
N TRP A 74 13.99 1.69 -10.41
CA TRP A 74 13.13 0.59 -9.94
C TRP A 74 13.59 -0.77 -10.45
N MET A 75 14.14 -0.83 -11.66
CA MET A 75 14.62 -2.07 -12.28
C MET A 75 16.00 -2.50 -11.77
N ASP A 76 16.82 -1.56 -11.31
CA ASP A 76 18.14 -1.81 -10.72
C ASP A 76 18.06 -2.37 -9.28
N THR A 77 16.86 -2.41 -8.69
CA THR A 77 16.66 -2.94 -7.34
C THR A 77 17.03 -4.41 -7.21
N ASP A 78 17.83 -4.74 -6.19
CA ASP A 78 18.10 -6.13 -5.81
C ASP A 78 16.83 -6.76 -5.20
N PHE A 79 16.02 -7.36 -6.09
CA PHE A 79 14.77 -8.02 -5.72
C PHE A 79 14.95 -9.22 -4.79
N THR A 80 16.13 -9.85 -4.76
CA THR A 80 16.40 -10.94 -3.81
C THR A 80 16.51 -10.40 -2.40
N ARG A 81 17.32 -9.35 -2.22
CA ARG A 81 17.44 -8.65 -0.93
C ARG A 81 16.12 -8.02 -0.51
N LEU A 82 15.41 -7.38 -1.44
CA LEU A 82 14.10 -6.78 -1.19
C LEU A 82 13.07 -7.82 -0.76
N ALA A 83 12.98 -8.96 -1.45
CA ALA A 83 12.05 -10.03 -1.10
C ALA A 83 12.33 -10.56 0.31
N ASN A 84 13.60 -10.75 0.69
CA ASN A 84 13.97 -11.23 2.02
C ASN A 84 13.52 -10.27 3.14
N SER A 85 13.79 -8.96 3.01
CA SER A 85 13.37 -7.98 4.03
C SER A 85 11.85 -7.83 4.10
N THR A 86 11.19 -7.81 2.95
CA THR A 86 9.73 -7.66 2.83
C THR A 86 9.00 -8.86 3.40
N ASN A 87 9.45 -10.08 3.11
CA ASN A 87 8.84 -11.31 3.66
C ASN A 87 9.02 -11.39 5.18
N LYS A 88 10.20 -11.06 5.73
CA LYS A 88 10.42 -11.04 7.19
C LYS A 88 9.40 -10.15 7.92
N ILE A 89 9.17 -8.94 7.41
CA ILE A 89 8.21 -8.02 8.02
C ILE A 89 6.77 -8.52 7.85
N SER A 90 6.44 -9.11 6.70
CA SER A 90 5.14 -9.74 6.46
C SER A 90 4.86 -10.88 7.43
N ASP A 91 5.85 -11.72 7.73
CA ASP A 91 5.73 -12.81 8.69
C ASP A 91 5.51 -12.28 10.10
N LEU A 92 6.30 -11.28 10.53
CA LEU A 92 6.14 -10.63 11.83
C LEU A 92 4.74 -10.02 12.00
N LEU A 93 4.21 -9.36 10.96
CA LEU A 93 2.85 -8.82 10.98
C LEU A 93 1.79 -9.93 10.97
N SER A 94 2.04 -11.07 10.33
CA SER A 94 1.08 -12.17 10.25
C SER A 94 0.95 -12.96 11.55
N ILE A 95 2.02 -13.04 12.35
CA ILE A 95 2.02 -13.74 13.65
C ILE A 95 1.59 -12.83 14.81
N GLY A 96 1.72 -11.52 14.66
CA GLY A 96 1.42 -10.53 15.70
C GLY A 96 -0.07 -10.39 16.00
N ASN A 97 -0.40 -9.92 17.20
CA ASN A 97 -1.78 -9.63 17.59
C ASN A 97 -2.09 -8.14 17.62
N ARG A 98 -1.15 -7.32 18.09
CA ARG A 98 -1.35 -5.88 18.26
C ARG A 98 -0.12 -5.10 17.83
N LEU A 99 -0.38 -4.03 17.10
CA LEU A 99 0.60 -3.08 16.60
C LEU A 99 0.51 -1.77 17.37
N LEU A 100 1.65 -1.21 17.74
CA LEU A 100 1.82 0.16 18.21
C LEU A 100 2.77 0.88 17.26
N LEU A 101 2.27 1.93 16.60
CA LEU A 101 3.04 2.80 15.72
C LEU A 101 3.27 4.13 16.43
N HIS A 102 4.52 4.56 16.44
CA HIS A 102 4.94 5.85 16.97
C HIS A 102 5.86 6.55 15.97
N THR A 103 5.79 7.87 15.87
CA THR A 103 6.69 8.67 15.04
C THR A 103 7.13 9.93 15.80
N PRO A 104 8.27 10.54 15.44
CA PRO A 104 8.72 11.80 16.05
C PRO A 104 7.73 12.97 15.90
N ASP A 105 6.87 12.93 14.88
CA ASP A 105 5.88 13.97 14.58
C ASP A 105 4.51 13.73 15.23
N ASP A 106 4.51 13.10 16.40
CA ASP A 106 3.34 12.91 17.26
C ASP A 106 2.27 11.96 16.71
N THR A 107 2.58 11.09 15.75
CA THR A 107 1.75 9.89 15.52
C THR A 107 1.93 8.94 16.69
N ARG A 108 0.80 8.49 17.23
CA ARG A 108 0.73 7.39 18.19
C ARG A 108 -0.58 6.67 17.99
N VAL A 109 -0.54 5.52 17.32
CA VAL A 109 -1.73 4.75 16.97
C VAL A 109 -1.52 3.28 17.33
N THR A 110 -2.57 2.66 17.87
CA THR A 110 -2.62 1.22 18.09
C THR A 110 -3.68 0.58 17.23
N MET A 111 -3.45 -0.67 16.81
CA MET A 111 -4.40 -1.46 16.04
C MET A 111 -4.25 -2.95 16.35
N SER A 112 -5.34 -3.69 16.29
CA SER A 112 -5.31 -5.15 16.34
C SER A 112 -5.05 -5.70 14.94
N ILE A 113 -4.08 -6.60 14.83
CA ILE A 113 -3.74 -7.36 13.62
C ILE A 113 -3.93 -8.86 13.85
N LYS A 114 -4.59 -9.24 14.95
CA LYS A 114 -4.85 -10.63 15.32
C LYS A 114 -5.59 -11.36 14.20
N ARG A 115 -5.05 -12.52 13.81
CA ARG A 115 -5.59 -13.38 12.73
C ARG A 115 -5.68 -12.66 11.38
N ARG A 116 -4.80 -11.69 11.14
CA ARG A 116 -4.67 -11.00 9.85
C ARG A 116 -3.38 -11.47 9.17
N LYS A 117 -3.41 -11.56 7.85
CA LYS A 117 -2.25 -11.96 7.04
C LYS A 117 -1.58 -10.72 6.47
N GLY A 118 -0.27 -10.60 6.65
CA GLY A 118 0.57 -9.65 5.93
C GLY A 118 0.65 -10.03 4.45
N ILE A 119 0.60 -9.03 3.58
CA ILE A 119 0.74 -9.18 2.13
C ILE A 119 2.03 -8.48 1.73
N ALA A 120 3.00 -9.25 1.24
CA ALA A 120 4.30 -8.77 0.78
C ALA A 120 4.29 -8.51 -0.73
N ASP A 121 4.60 -7.27 -1.13
CA ASP A 121 4.90 -6.89 -2.51
C ASP A 121 6.42 -6.90 -2.70
N THR A 122 6.96 -8.02 -3.16
CA THR A 122 8.41 -8.32 -3.11
C THR A 122 9.17 -7.98 -4.39
N GLY A 123 8.49 -7.73 -5.51
CA GLY A 123 9.13 -7.66 -6.82
C GLY A 123 9.22 -9.00 -7.55
N VAL A 124 8.97 -10.12 -6.85
CA VAL A 124 9.23 -11.47 -7.37
C VAL A 124 7.93 -12.18 -7.74
N ILE A 125 7.75 -12.45 -9.04
CA ILE A 125 6.56 -13.14 -9.59
C ILE A 125 6.84 -14.56 -10.09
N ASN A 126 7.78 -15.28 -9.47
CA ASN A 126 8.17 -16.61 -9.95
C ASN A 126 7.14 -17.72 -9.61
N GLY A 127 6.32 -17.55 -8.57
CA GLY A 127 5.32 -18.53 -8.14
C GLY A 127 3.93 -18.31 -8.74
N HIS A 128 3.11 -19.37 -8.83
CA HIS A 128 1.71 -19.27 -9.24
C HIS A 128 0.91 -18.36 -8.29
N GLY A 129 0.05 -17.52 -8.85
CA GLY A 129 -0.77 -16.59 -8.07
C GLY A 129 0.00 -15.39 -7.52
N ASN A 130 1.31 -15.28 -7.80
CA ASN A 130 2.09 -14.13 -7.34
C ASN A 130 1.58 -12.85 -8.02
N PHE A 131 1.49 -11.80 -7.22
CA PHE A 131 1.12 -10.47 -7.66
C PHE A 131 2.19 -9.48 -7.18
N CYS A 132 2.59 -8.57 -8.06
CA CYS A 132 3.56 -7.53 -7.77
C CYS A 132 3.13 -6.20 -8.39
N SER A 133 3.46 -5.09 -7.73
CA SER A 133 3.47 -3.77 -8.35
C SER A 133 4.86 -3.16 -8.36
N LEU A 134 5.28 -2.57 -9.47
CA LEU A 134 6.53 -1.79 -9.54
C LEU A 134 6.23 -0.29 -9.34
N PRO A 135 7.01 0.40 -8.47
CA PRO A 135 8.10 -0.14 -7.66
C PRO A 135 7.59 -1.08 -6.57
N ALA A 136 8.32 -2.17 -6.33
CA ALA A 136 8.00 -3.12 -5.28
C ALA A 136 8.50 -2.64 -3.91
N GLY A 137 8.32 -3.45 -2.87
CA GLY A 137 8.86 -3.21 -1.54
C GLY A 137 7.85 -2.58 -0.60
N GLU A 138 6.72 -3.26 -0.41
CA GLU A 138 5.72 -2.88 0.58
C GLU A 138 5.19 -4.12 1.28
N VAL A 139 4.99 -4.01 2.58
CA VAL A 139 4.20 -4.97 3.33
C VAL A 139 2.92 -4.31 3.79
N ARG A 140 1.79 -4.96 3.57
CA ARG A 140 0.46 -4.43 3.92
C ARG A 140 -0.28 -5.38 4.85
N ILE A 141 -1.08 -4.83 5.74
CA ILE A 141 -1.99 -5.59 6.59
C ILE A 141 -3.27 -4.80 6.85
N ARG A 142 -4.41 -5.49 6.79
CA ARG A 142 -5.70 -4.93 7.17
C ARG A 142 -5.89 -5.11 8.68
N PRO A 143 -5.98 -4.04 9.48
CA PRO A 143 -6.28 -4.19 10.90
C PRO A 143 -7.69 -4.74 11.11
N GLU A 144 -7.95 -5.25 12.31
CA GLU A 144 -9.29 -5.62 12.73
C GLU A 144 -10.21 -4.39 12.71
N PRO A 145 -11.37 -4.45 12.02
CA PRO A 145 -12.32 -3.35 11.97
C PRO A 145 -12.66 -2.82 13.35
N GLY A 146 -12.60 -1.50 13.50
CA GLY A 146 -12.91 -0.85 14.77
C GLY A 146 -11.79 -0.89 15.81
N SER A 147 -10.68 -1.59 15.59
CA SER A 147 -9.60 -1.72 16.58
C SER A 147 -8.61 -0.54 16.63
N VAL A 148 -8.64 0.33 15.61
CA VAL A 148 -7.65 1.41 15.49
C VAL A 148 -8.02 2.56 16.43
N GLU A 149 -7.08 2.94 17.29
CA GLU A 149 -7.23 3.98 18.31
C GLU A 149 -5.95 4.84 18.36
N GLY A 150 -6.11 6.16 18.41
CA GLY A 150 -5.01 7.08 18.67
C GLY A 150 -5.00 8.30 17.76
N ARG A 151 -3.80 8.79 17.44
CA ARG A 151 -3.59 9.97 16.60
C ARG A 151 -2.60 9.68 15.49
N ILE A 152 -2.87 10.22 14.30
CA ILE A 152 -2.03 10.08 13.12
C ILE A 152 -1.73 11.48 12.59
N THR A 153 -0.45 11.82 12.51
CA THR A 153 0.01 13.05 11.88
C THR A 153 0.26 12.77 10.41
N VAL A 154 -0.41 13.55 9.56
CA VAL A 154 -0.22 13.54 8.11
C VAL A 154 0.62 14.75 7.76
N GLN A 155 1.78 14.53 7.16
CA GLN A 155 2.62 15.58 6.64
C GLN A 155 2.62 15.57 5.12
N LEU A 156 2.47 16.76 4.53
CA LEU A 156 2.90 16.97 3.16
C LEU A 156 4.29 17.63 3.23
N VAL A 157 5.32 16.92 2.80
CA VAL A 157 6.68 17.47 2.70
C VAL A 157 6.83 18.08 1.31
N PRO A 158 6.86 19.41 1.17
CA PRO A 158 7.09 20.03 -0.12
C PRO A 158 8.56 19.87 -0.52
N GLY A 159 8.82 19.44 -1.76
CA GLY A 159 10.17 19.21 -2.30
C GLY A 159 11.06 20.46 -2.45
N ASN A 160 10.67 21.61 -1.88
CA ASN A 160 11.35 22.90 -1.99
C ASN A 160 11.95 23.40 -0.67
N GLY A 161 12.10 22.52 0.34
CA GLY A 161 12.72 22.87 1.63
C GLY A 161 11.83 23.70 2.57
N LYS A 162 10.54 23.91 2.25
CA LYS A 162 9.60 24.53 3.19
C LYS A 162 9.26 23.59 4.35
N LYS A 163 8.94 24.18 5.51
CA LYS A 163 8.46 23.42 6.68
C LYS A 163 7.25 22.57 6.29
N PRO A 164 7.20 21.28 6.67
CA PRO A 164 6.07 20.43 6.33
C PRO A 164 4.76 20.99 6.88
N GLU A 165 3.74 21.01 6.04
CA GLU A 165 2.39 21.26 6.51
C GLU A 165 1.85 19.97 7.12
N ALA A 166 1.33 20.05 8.34
CA ALA A 166 0.81 18.90 9.06
C ALA A 166 -0.69 19.03 9.35
N ALA A 167 -1.36 17.89 9.42
CA ALA A 167 -2.70 17.73 9.94
C ALA A 167 -2.72 16.54 10.90
N GLN A 168 -3.45 16.64 12.00
CA GLN A 168 -3.55 15.54 12.96
C GLN A 168 -4.95 14.94 12.92
N LEU A 169 -5.01 13.64 12.66
CA LEU A 169 -6.22 12.84 12.66
C LEU A 169 -6.38 12.19 14.03
N ILE A 170 -7.54 12.39 14.66
CA ILE A 170 -7.92 11.66 15.88
C ILE A 170 -8.79 10.50 15.47
N VAL A 171 -8.32 9.28 15.75
CA VAL A 171 -8.96 8.03 15.35
C VAL A 171 -9.53 7.35 16.60
N SER A 172 -10.81 6.97 16.54
CA SER A 172 -11.42 6.13 17.56
C SER A 172 -12.43 5.17 16.98
N LYS A 173 -12.44 3.94 17.51
CA LYS A 173 -13.17 2.78 17.00
C LYS A 173 -12.97 2.59 15.51
N GLY A 174 -11.71 2.67 15.06
CA GLY A 174 -11.35 2.53 13.65
C GLY A 174 -11.67 3.73 12.76
N LEU A 175 -12.30 4.80 13.27
CA LEU A 175 -12.82 5.90 12.46
C LEU A 175 -12.11 7.23 12.76
N VAL A 176 -11.81 8.00 11.72
CA VAL A 176 -11.37 9.39 11.87
C VAL A 176 -12.52 10.23 12.44
N LYS A 177 -12.40 10.65 13.70
CA LYS A 177 -13.39 11.45 14.44
C LYS A 177 -13.14 12.95 14.33
N GLN A 178 -11.88 13.35 14.25
CA GLN A 178 -11.50 14.76 14.21
C GLN A 178 -10.28 14.96 13.30
N ILE A 179 -10.24 16.09 12.60
CA ILE A 179 -9.09 16.56 11.82
C ILE A 179 -8.66 17.91 12.41
N ARG A 180 -7.50 17.93 13.06
CA ARG A 180 -6.89 19.12 13.68
C ARG A 180 -5.84 19.73 12.76
N GLY A 181 -5.63 21.04 12.90
CA GLY A 181 -4.70 21.83 12.08
C GLY A 181 -5.42 22.79 11.13
N ASN A 182 -4.74 23.85 10.76
CA ASN A 182 -5.22 24.94 9.88
C ASN A 182 -4.42 25.04 8.58
N SER A 183 -3.59 24.04 8.28
CA SER A 183 -2.81 23.93 7.04
C SER A 183 -3.68 23.61 5.83
N ALA A 184 -3.15 23.81 4.62
CA ALA A 184 -3.82 23.36 3.40
C ALA A 184 -3.97 21.83 3.39
N THR A 185 -3.01 21.10 3.96
CA THR A 185 -3.10 19.65 4.20
C THR A 185 -4.34 19.28 5.03
N ALA A 186 -4.59 19.97 6.15
CA ALA A 186 -5.77 19.72 6.98
C ALA A 186 -7.08 20.03 6.23
N GLU A 187 -7.08 21.12 5.46
CA GLU A 187 -8.25 21.51 4.67
C GLU A 187 -8.55 20.52 3.53
N ASN A 188 -7.52 20.02 2.86
CA ASN A 188 -7.65 19.00 1.82
C ASN A 188 -8.19 17.68 2.40
N LEU A 189 -7.70 17.26 3.58
CA LEU A 189 -8.24 16.09 4.27
C LEU A 189 -9.71 16.29 4.70
N ARG A 190 -10.07 17.49 5.18
CA ARG A 190 -11.48 17.83 5.46
C ARG A 190 -12.34 17.75 4.22
N LYS A 191 -11.90 18.31 3.10
CA LYS A 191 -12.63 18.24 1.81
C LYS A 191 -12.79 16.80 1.34
N ALA A 192 -11.73 16.00 1.37
CA ALA A 192 -11.73 14.60 0.95
C ALA A 192 -12.69 13.74 1.79
N LEU A 193 -12.80 14.02 3.09
CA LEU A 193 -13.64 13.26 4.02
C LEU A 193 -15.00 13.92 4.31
N ARG A 194 -15.29 15.12 3.77
CA ARG A 194 -16.45 15.95 4.16
C ARG A 194 -17.77 15.19 4.07
N ASN A 195 -17.98 14.52 2.94
CA ASN A 195 -19.22 13.81 2.62
C ASN A 195 -19.13 12.31 2.94
N ARG A 196 -18.15 11.89 3.76
CA ARG A 196 -17.93 10.48 4.12
C ARG A 196 -18.43 10.20 5.53
N SER A 197 -19.13 9.11 5.73
CA SER A 197 -19.55 8.65 7.06
C SER A 197 -19.31 7.15 7.18
N GLY A 198 -19.33 6.65 8.42
CA GLY A 198 -19.10 5.22 8.69
C GLY A 198 -17.83 4.72 8.02
N GLN A 199 -17.99 3.72 7.14
CA GLN A 199 -16.88 3.06 6.45
C GLN A 199 -15.96 4.02 5.70
N GLY A 200 -16.48 5.08 5.08
CA GLY A 200 -15.66 6.04 4.32
C GLY A 200 -14.67 6.88 5.15
N ARG A 201 -14.72 6.79 6.49
CA ARG A 201 -13.76 7.40 7.42
C ARG A 201 -12.90 6.38 8.16
N SER A 202 -12.96 5.11 7.76
CA SER A 202 -12.24 4.03 8.45
C SER A 202 -10.76 4.04 8.12
N VAL A 203 -9.94 3.70 9.11
CA VAL A 203 -8.58 3.23 8.86
C VAL A 203 -8.66 1.78 8.43
N VAL A 204 -8.21 1.48 7.21
CA VAL A 204 -8.45 0.18 6.56
C VAL A 204 -7.20 -0.63 6.27
N GLU A 205 -6.04 0.01 6.25
CA GLU A 205 -4.77 -0.67 6.00
C GLU A 205 -3.63 0.08 6.68
N PHE A 206 -2.70 -0.70 7.19
CA PHE A 206 -1.36 -0.26 7.55
C PHE A 206 -0.40 -0.87 6.54
N SER A 207 0.58 -0.09 6.10
CA SER A 207 1.69 -0.59 5.29
C SER A 207 3.04 -0.06 5.74
N PHE A 208 4.09 -0.81 5.40
CA PHE A 208 5.47 -0.46 5.65
C PHE A 208 6.30 -0.62 4.37
N GLY A 209 7.04 0.42 4.02
CA GLY A 209 7.92 0.43 2.86
C GLY A 209 9.28 -0.20 3.16
N THR A 210 9.77 -1.02 2.23
CA THR A 210 11.01 -1.80 2.36
C THR A 210 12.01 -1.58 1.24
N ASN A 211 11.65 -0.79 0.22
CA ASN A 211 12.48 -0.56 -0.95
C ASN A 211 13.58 0.47 -0.66
N PHE A 212 14.82 -0.01 -0.61
CA PHE A 212 16.01 0.78 -0.33
C PHE A 212 16.45 1.68 -1.49
N ASP A 213 15.94 1.45 -2.70
CA ASP A 213 16.18 2.32 -3.85
C ASP A 213 15.05 3.31 -4.09
N ALA A 214 13.86 3.12 -3.49
CA ALA A 214 12.72 4.02 -3.65
C ALA A 214 12.97 5.39 -3.00
N GLU A 215 12.52 6.45 -3.67
CA GLU A 215 12.75 7.84 -3.25
C GLU A 215 11.43 8.55 -2.93
N PHE A 216 11.37 9.16 -1.75
CA PHE A 216 10.21 9.94 -1.32
C PHE A 216 10.08 11.25 -2.12
N GLY A 217 8.84 11.62 -2.47
CA GLY A 217 8.49 12.83 -3.21
C GLY A 217 8.55 12.70 -4.73
N LYS A 218 8.82 11.50 -5.27
CA LYS A 218 8.82 11.25 -6.72
C LYS A 218 7.43 10.90 -7.24
N SER A 219 6.68 10.07 -6.52
CA SER A 219 5.30 9.73 -6.83
C SER A 219 4.62 9.11 -5.61
N SER A 220 3.30 9.28 -5.48
CA SER A 220 2.55 8.69 -4.37
C SER A 220 2.57 7.15 -4.34
N ILE A 221 2.83 6.51 -5.48
CA ILE A 221 2.96 5.05 -5.60
C ILE A 221 4.31 4.59 -5.05
N GLU A 222 5.35 5.39 -5.28
CA GLU A 222 6.70 5.11 -4.80
C GLU A 222 6.88 5.47 -3.33
N ASP A 223 6.28 6.57 -2.87
CA ASP A 223 6.44 7.08 -1.50
C ASP A 223 6.05 6.04 -0.44
N VAL A 224 5.06 5.19 -0.73
CA VAL A 224 4.61 4.12 0.18
C VAL A 224 5.56 2.91 0.21
N LYS A 225 6.50 2.82 -0.74
CA LYS A 225 7.48 1.73 -0.86
C LYS A 225 8.83 2.09 -0.23
N VAL A 226 9.10 3.38 -0.03
CA VAL A 226 10.36 3.89 0.55
C VAL A 226 10.72 3.14 1.82
N GLN A 227 11.93 2.59 1.88
CA GLN A 227 12.41 1.89 3.05
C GLN A 227 12.25 2.74 4.31
N GLY A 228 11.61 2.17 5.34
CA GLY A 228 11.45 2.88 6.59
C GLY A 228 10.31 3.90 6.57
N SER A 229 9.42 3.86 5.58
CA SER A 229 8.15 4.58 5.64
C SER A 229 7.06 3.69 6.24
N ALA A 230 6.13 4.30 6.97
CA ALA A 230 4.87 3.68 7.36
C ALA A 230 3.73 4.43 6.70
N THR A 231 2.70 3.72 6.25
CA THR A 231 1.51 4.34 5.69
C THR A 231 0.26 3.83 6.38
N VAL A 232 -0.70 4.72 6.62
CA VAL A 232 -2.05 4.35 7.02
C VAL A 232 -3.03 4.81 5.94
N ALA A 233 -3.87 3.90 5.46
CA ALA A 233 -4.90 4.19 4.47
C ALA A 233 -6.26 4.45 5.14
N ILE A 234 -6.96 5.49 4.66
CA ILE A 234 -8.27 5.90 5.15
C ILE A 234 -9.30 5.77 4.02
N GLY A 235 -10.42 5.11 4.27
CA GLY A 235 -11.51 4.91 3.31
C GLY A 235 -12.14 3.53 3.46
N SER A 236 -12.52 2.91 2.36
CA SER A 236 -13.03 1.53 2.28
C SER A 236 -12.38 0.76 1.13
N TYR A 237 -12.35 -0.57 1.26
CA TYR A 237 -12.06 -1.50 0.16
C TYR A 237 -13.34 -1.96 -0.56
N ASP A 238 -14.44 -1.22 -0.42
CA ASP A 238 -15.69 -1.54 -1.12
C ASP A 238 -15.57 -1.18 -2.61
N ASN A 239 -15.15 -2.17 -3.40
CA ASN A 239 -14.98 -2.07 -4.85
C ASN A 239 -16.29 -1.81 -5.61
N LYS A 240 -17.47 -1.96 -4.97
CA LYS A 240 -18.77 -1.74 -5.63
C LYS A 240 -19.17 -0.27 -5.64
N ASN A 241 -18.55 0.56 -4.81
CA ASN A 241 -18.90 1.96 -4.69
C ASN A 241 -17.62 2.80 -4.73
N SER A 242 -17.29 3.32 -5.92
CA SER A 242 -16.10 4.17 -6.12
C SER A 242 -16.10 5.44 -5.25
N ALA A 243 -17.27 5.81 -4.72
CA ALA A 243 -17.43 6.82 -3.70
C ALA A 243 -16.90 6.40 -2.31
N LEU A 244 -16.48 5.15 -2.08
CA LEU A 244 -15.98 4.62 -0.81
C LEU A 244 -14.52 4.13 -0.89
N THR A 245 -13.87 4.17 -2.05
CA THR A 245 -12.47 3.74 -2.27
C THR A 245 -11.50 4.41 -1.29
N VAL A 246 -10.34 3.80 -0.98
CA VAL A 246 -9.26 4.45 -0.20
C VAL A 246 -9.05 5.89 -0.68
N HIS A 247 -9.35 6.85 0.21
CA HIS A 247 -9.47 8.27 -0.11
C HIS A 247 -8.21 9.06 0.23
N ALA A 248 -7.44 8.58 1.20
CA ALA A 248 -6.24 9.24 1.66
C ALA A 248 -5.23 8.21 2.18
N LYS A 249 -3.94 8.48 1.93
CA LYS A 249 -2.81 7.76 2.51
C LYS A 249 -2.02 8.74 3.37
N ALA A 250 -1.83 8.39 4.63
CA ALA A 250 -0.98 9.12 5.55
C ALA A 250 0.39 8.44 5.59
N ILE A 251 1.37 9.01 4.87
CA ILE A 251 2.73 8.48 4.82
C ILE A 251 3.55 9.15 5.92
N MET A 252 4.28 8.36 6.69
CA MET A 252 5.06 8.76 7.84
C MET A 252 6.49 8.24 7.67
N LEU A 253 7.45 9.10 7.98
CA LEU A 253 8.88 8.78 7.90
C LEU A 253 9.44 8.46 9.28
N SER A 254 10.45 7.60 9.32
CA SER A 254 11.14 7.19 10.55
C SER A 254 10.22 6.65 11.66
N PRO A 255 9.26 5.76 11.36
CA PRO A 255 8.38 5.18 12.35
C PRO A 255 9.15 4.23 13.29
N THR A 256 8.70 4.17 14.53
CA THR A 256 8.99 3.08 15.46
C THR A 256 7.74 2.20 15.55
N LEU A 257 7.92 0.91 15.29
CA LEU A 257 6.85 -0.09 15.29
C LEU A 257 7.13 -1.12 16.37
N SER A 258 6.15 -1.35 17.24
CA SER A 258 6.16 -2.47 18.17
C SER A 258 5.01 -3.43 17.86
N ILE A 259 5.31 -4.72 17.84
CA ILE A 259 4.33 -5.80 17.71
C ILE A 259 4.32 -6.58 19.02
N ASP A 260 3.16 -6.70 19.65
CA ASP A 260 2.97 -7.39 20.94
C ASP A 260 3.98 -6.95 22.02
N GLY A 261 4.28 -5.65 22.05
CA GLY A 261 5.20 -5.03 22.99
C GLY A 261 6.69 -5.13 22.63
N ARG A 262 7.05 -5.82 21.55
CA ARG A 262 8.44 -5.91 21.05
C ARG A 262 8.66 -4.94 19.91
N THR A 263 9.68 -4.09 20.02
CA THR A 263 10.07 -3.19 18.93
C THR A 263 10.66 -4.00 17.78
N VAL A 264 10.02 -3.91 16.61
CA VAL A 264 10.43 -4.58 15.36
C VAL A 264 11.05 -3.60 14.36
N LEU A 265 10.65 -2.33 14.44
CA LEU A 265 11.25 -1.23 13.70
C LEU A 265 11.56 -0.09 14.67
N GLN A 266 12.73 0.53 14.55
CA GLN A 266 13.12 1.71 15.29
C GLN A 266 13.63 2.76 14.32
N ASN A 267 12.98 3.92 14.32
CA ASN A 267 13.31 5.04 13.42
C ASN A 267 13.40 4.63 11.93
N GLY A 268 12.48 3.78 11.47
CA GLY A 268 12.43 3.27 10.09
C GLY A 268 13.35 2.07 9.81
N MET A 269 14.15 1.64 10.78
CA MET A 269 15.10 0.54 10.60
C MET A 269 14.62 -0.73 11.30
N LEU A 270 14.77 -1.88 10.64
CA LEU A 270 14.50 -3.20 11.23
C LEU A 270 15.47 -3.46 12.38
N THR A 271 14.93 -3.82 13.56
CA THR A 271 15.71 -4.07 14.78
C THR A 271 15.90 -5.55 15.09
N LEU A 272 15.16 -6.43 14.41
CA LEU A 272 15.28 -7.88 14.57
C LEU A 272 16.11 -8.48 13.42
N PRO A 273 16.90 -9.53 13.69
CA PRO A 273 17.75 -10.18 12.69
C PRO A 273 17.00 -10.81 11.51
#